data_AF-A0A0F9N4Z5-F1
#
_entry.id   AF-A0A0F9N4Z5-F1
#
_cell.length_a   1.000
_cell.length_b   1.000
_cell.length_c   1.000
_cell.angle_alpha   90.00
_cell.angle_beta   90.00
_cell.angle_gamma   90.00
#
_symmetry.space_group_name_H-M   'P 1'
#
loop_
_entity.id
_entity.type
_entity.pdbx_description
1 polymer ?
#
loop_
_entity_poly.entity_id
_entity_poly.type
_entity_poly.pdbx_seq_one_letter_code
_entity_poly.pdbx_strand_id
1 'polypeptide(L)'
;MPAKPTEIKAPTIYTYWDSNEGFTCPLCSSKLHHEFNDGGRKVITMKGSLWVVTNYYSCTNSECEMHEAFPAAYHSTLLRKQFSLDVWAKVIQHHFKHHINYSTIVELMWDDWEVSISRGTVRNICHYFEMAGKQYQDEIVLNEVKANGKIVLSLDGAQPVKKEPSLWVFSDRLTGHVLLATNVESAPAGVLSGFFRQIEESYRVPIIAVISDKQKNIVNAVKQFNPDLPHGYCQYHFLNHVVGPIASKDSHLKKTLRKAVKELSIVQNCKLKDSNPLYKLFYPISEELKCAVATKGDRFKIFPGLEAFLNLEHVVSQLDKFESSNLPPKVSRSLIALLNSLETLLQENRYIKEEIITLIPEFTQIRSILGKREKTASQIMKEVKKWTYKLQIRLKRRKLVFDHEKIKWQQPSFKLSCEEIWQQWIRLVNSYCEGLYTAYDVKELEFTNNAKEQLFNRSKHHFRALLGRENVANAFLNHGALHVQLLDVDYSKKNVSKVLLACETPLIESQRRKFHAQYAMVRRTWKIREVDTGNIAQFKVNIMQLEGF
;
A
#
# COMPACT_ATOMS: atom_id res chain seq x y z
N MET A 1 -37.69 36.05 11.27
CA MET A 1 -36.35 35.80 10.70
C MET A 1 -35.34 35.69 11.85
N PRO A 2 -34.30 34.85 11.74
CA PRO A 2 -33.24 34.80 12.74
C PRO A 2 -32.48 36.12 12.81
N ALA A 3 -32.17 36.60 14.02
CA ALA A 3 -31.36 37.80 14.20
C ALA A 3 -29.87 37.45 14.07
N LYS A 4 -29.08 38.35 13.46
CA LYS A 4 -27.63 38.21 13.37
C LYS A 4 -27.00 38.23 14.77
N PRO A 5 -26.23 37.20 15.18
CA PRO A 5 -25.53 37.20 16.46
C PRO A 5 -24.52 38.36 16.57
N THR A 6 -24.50 39.03 17.72
CA THR A 6 -23.64 40.20 18.00
C THR A 6 -22.14 39.88 17.97
N GLU A 7 -21.78 38.61 18.20
CA GLU A 7 -20.44 38.04 18.01
C GLU A 7 -19.92 38.12 16.56
N ILE A 8 -20.79 38.22 15.55
CA ILE A 8 -20.41 38.29 14.13
C ILE A 8 -20.16 39.75 13.73
N LYS A 9 -18.93 40.22 13.95
CA LYS A 9 -18.49 41.59 13.60
C LYS A 9 -18.38 41.85 12.08
N ALA A 10 -18.20 40.81 11.27
CA ALA A 10 -18.13 40.92 9.81
C ALA A 10 -19.46 41.46 9.22
N PRO A 11 -19.45 42.19 8.09
CA PRO A 11 -20.68 42.66 7.43
C PRO A 11 -21.58 41.48 7.04
N THR A 12 -22.89 41.74 6.97
CA THR A 12 -23.83 40.75 6.45
C THR A 12 -23.62 40.60 4.94
N ILE A 13 -23.42 39.37 4.49
CA ILE A 13 -23.34 39.04 3.06
C ILE A 13 -24.75 38.69 2.62
N TYR A 14 -25.25 39.38 1.60
CA TYR A 14 -26.46 39.00 0.89
C TYR A 14 -26.02 38.32 -0.41
N THR A 15 -26.54 37.14 -0.71
CA THR A 15 -26.33 36.53 -2.02
C THR A 15 -27.31 37.16 -3.01
N TYR A 16 -26.85 37.54 -4.19
CA TYR A 16 -27.71 38.04 -5.27
C TYR A 16 -27.47 37.20 -6.51
N TRP A 17 -28.42 37.25 -7.46
CA TRP A 17 -28.19 36.72 -8.79
C TRP A 17 -27.17 37.61 -9.50
N ASP A 18 -25.94 37.12 -9.64
CA ASP A 18 -24.81 37.86 -10.19
C ASP A 18 -24.67 37.55 -11.69
N SER A 19 -25.16 38.47 -12.53
CA SER A 19 -25.19 38.33 -13.98
C SER A 19 -24.97 39.69 -14.64
N ASN A 20 -24.03 39.75 -15.59
CA ASN A 20 -23.74 40.95 -16.38
C ASN A 20 -24.91 41.39 -17.27
N GLU A 21 -25.89 40.50 -17.50
CA GLU A 21 -27.09 40.75 -18.32
C GLU A 21 -28.33 41.06 -17.47
N GLY A 22 -28.20 41.08 -16.13
CA GLY A 22 -29.28 41.30 -15.19
C GLY A 22 -30.01 40.02 -14.76
N PHE A 23 -31.24 40.17 -14.25
CA PHE A 23 -32.08 39.07 -13.76
C PHE A 23 -32.65 38.22 -14.90
N THR A 24 -31.80 37.46 -15.59
CA THR A 24 -32.14 36.52 -16.68
C THR A 24 -31.85 35.08 -16.28
N CYS A 25 -32.74 34.17 -16.66
CA CYS A 25 -32.66 32.74 -16.39
C CYS A 25 -31.60 32.08 -17.30
N PRO A 26 -30.66 31.29 -16.77
CA PRO A 26 -29.58 30.70 -17.56
C PRO A 26 -30.04 29.55 -18.47
N LEU A 27 -31.26 29.02 -18.27
CA LEU A 27 -31.81 27.91 -19.07
C LEU A 27 -32.68 28.39 -20.24
N CYS A 28 -33.41 29.50 -20.09
CA CYS A 28 -34.39 29.96 -21.08
C CYS A 28 -34.41 31.47 -21.34
N SER A 29 -33.44 32.22 -20.79
CA SER A 29 -33.27 33.68 -20.94
C SER A 29 -34.46 34.56 -20.49
N SER A 30 -35.52 33.96 -19.94
CA SER A 30 -36.65 34.67 -19.34
C SER A 30 -36.25 35.42 -18.07
N LYS A 31 -37.08 36.37 -17.61
CA LYS A 31 -36.78 37.13 -16.39
C LYS A 31 -36.78 36.23 -15.15
N LEU A 32 -35.93 36.57 -14.18
CA LEU A 32 -35.97 36.04 -12.83
C LEU A 32 -36.70 37.02 -11.90
N HIS A 33 -37.59 36.50 -11.07
CA HIS A 33 -38.28 37.23 -10.01
C HIS A 33 -37.61 36.92 -8.66
N HIS A 34 -37.53 37.91 -7.77
CA HIS A 34 -37.04 37.71 -6.40
C HIS A 34 -38.20 37.30 -5.50
N GLU A 35 -38.09 36.12 -4.89
CA GLU A 35 -39.18 35.54 -4.09
C GLU A 35 -39.10 35.99 -2.62
N PHE A 36 -37.99 35.66 -1.96
CA PHE A 36 -37.77 35.93 -0.54
C PHE A 36 -36.29 35.78 -0.18
N ASN A 37 -35.97 35.95 1.11
CA ASN A 37 -34.69 35.56 1.68
C ASN A 37 -34.87 34.66 2.92
N ASP A 38 -33.85 33.87 3.23
CA ASP A 38 -33.86 32.92 4.37
C ASP A 38 -33.72 33.60 5.75
N GLY A 39 -33.61 34.93 5.82
CA GLY A 39 -33.33 35.69 7.03
C GLY A 39 -31.90 35.55 7.57
N GLY A 40 -31.08 34.71 6.93
CA GLY A 40 -29.66 34.56 7.20
C GLY A 40 -29.26 33.43 8.13
N ARG A 41 -28.01 32.99 7.94
CA ARG A 41 -27.37 31.91 8.69
C ARG A 41 -25.91 32.21 8.99
N LYS A 42 -25.41 31.66 10.10
CA LYS A 42 -23.98 31.71 10.45
C LYS A 42 -23.20 30.78 9.50
N VAL A 43 -22.20 31.33 8.84
CA VAL A 43 -21.22 30.60 8.02
C VAL A 43 -19.85 30.73 8.67
N ILE A 44 -19.23 29.61 9.01
CA ILE A 44 -17.89 29.57 9.62
C ILE A 44 -16.86 29.40 8.51
N THR A 45 -15.87 30.30 8.46
CA THR A 45 -14.76 30.29 7.50
C THR A 45 -13.42 30.22 8.22
N MET A 46 -12.34 29.98 7.46
CA MET A 46 -10.95 30.04 7.94
C MET A 46 -10.51 31.46 8.41
N LYS A 47 -11.34 32.49 8.23
CA LYS A 47 -11.10 33.88 8.64
C LYS A 47 -12.13 34.36 9.68
N GLY A 48 -12.81 33.42 10.35
CA GLY A 48 -13.89 33.70 11.29
C GLY A 48 -15.30 33.54 10.69
N SER A 49 -16.31 33.94 11.47
CA SER A 49 -17.72 33.77 11.13
C SER A 49 -18.29 34.91 10.30
N LEU A 50 -19.20 34.58 9.39
CA LEU A 50 -19.97 35.48 8.54
C LEU A 50 -21.47 35.26 8.80
N TRP A 51 -22.29 36.29 8.57
CA TRP A 51 -23.74 36.15 8.49
C TRP A 51 -24.13 36.25 7.03
N VAL A 52 -24.67 35.16 6.47
CA VAL A 52 -25.00 35.05 5.04
C VAL A 52 -26.51 34.93 4.90
N VAL A 53 -27.14 35.89 4.24
CA VAL A 53 -28.55 35.92 3.86
C VAL A 53 -28.68 35.42 2.43
N THR A 54 -29.38 34.30 2.24
CA THR A 54 -29.57 33.69 0.92
C THR A 54 -30.85 34.25 0.29
N ASN A 55 -30.75 34.92 -0.85
CA ASN A 55 -31.93 35.29 -1.65
C ASN A 55 -32.37 34.12 -2.54
N TYR A 56 -33.69 34.00 -2.71
CA TYR A 56 -34.34 33.01 -3.56
C TYR A 56 -34.97 33.69 -4.77
N TYR A 57 -34.92 33.01 -5.91
CA TYR A 57 -35.41 33.50 -7.19
C TYR A 57 -36.28 32.44 -7.87
N SER A 58 -37.18 32.86 -8.75
CA SER A 58 -37.99 32.01 -9.62
C SER A 58 -37.88 32.50 -11.06
N CYS A 59 -38.03 31.61 -12.03
CA CYS A 59 -38.15 31.97 -13.44
C CYS A 59 -39.61 32.35 -13.77
N THR A 60 -39.83 33.46 -14.47
CA THR A 60 -41.20 33.88 -14.85
C THR A 60 -41.83 33.02 -15.96
N ASN A 61 -41.14 32.00 -16.45
CA ASN A 61 -41.64 31.04 -17.43
C ASN A 61 -42.08 29.76 -16.70
N SER A 62 -43.38 29.43 -16.78
CA SER A 62 -43.98 28.26 -16.12
C SER A 62 -43.41 26.92 -16.59
N GLU A 63 -42.97 26.85 -17.84
CA GLU A 63 -42.44 25.62 -18.46
C GLU A 63 -40.93 25.42 -18.20
N CYS A 64 -40.30 26.27 -17.38
CA CYS A 64 -38.88 26.19 -17.06
C CYS A 64 -38.66 25.41 -15.76
N GLU A 65 -37.67 24.52 -15.72
CA GLU A 65 -37.25 23.79 -14.50
C GLU A 65 -36.88 24.73 -13.33
N MET A 66 -36.54 25.99 -13.62
CA MET A 66 -36.24 27.03 -12.62
C MET A 66 -37.47 27.88 -12.23
N HIS A 67 -38.70 27.47 -12.58
CA HIS A 67 -39.92 28.17 -12.17
C HIS A 67 -40.17 28.10 -10.65
N GLU A 68 -39.81 26.99 -10.00
CA GLU A 68 -39.85 26.89 -8.54
C GLU A 68 -38.71 27.70 -7.89
N ALA A 69 -38.95 28.19 -6.66
CA ALA A 69 -38.02 29.07 -5.95
C ALA A 69 -36.67 28.39 -5.62
N PHE A 70 -35.60 28.80 -6.28
CA PHE A 70 -34.24 28.29 -6.11
C PHE A 70 -33.32 29.31 -5.41
N PRO A 71 -32.32 28.87 -4.62
CA PRO A 71 -31.40 29.77 -3.92
C PRO A 71 -30.30 30.31 -4.85
N ALA A 72 -30.02 31.61 -4.77
CA ALA A 72 -28.71 32.13 -5.18
C ALA A 72 -27.67 31.69 -4.13
N ALA A 73 -27.07 30.50 -4.31
CA ALA A 73 -26.17 29.92 -3.32
C ALA A 73 -24.90 30.77 -3.12
N TYR A 74 -24.45 30.94 -1.87
CA TYR A 74 -23.18 31.60 -1.58
C TYR A 74 -22.02 30.72 -2.06
N HIS A 75 -21.32 31.16 -3.11
CA HIS A 75 -20.31 30.41 -3.87
C HIS A 75 -19.18 29.76 -3.02
N SER A 76 -18.97 30.22 -1.78
CA SER A 76 -17.97 29.68 -0.86
C SER A 76 -18.54 28.72 0.19
N THR A 77 -19.80 28.27 0.09
CA THR A 77 -20.42 27.28 0.99
C THR A 77 -21.30 26.30 0.22
N LEU A 78 -21.35 25.05 0.70
CA LEU A 78 -22.41 24.13 0.31
C LEU A 78 -23.77 24.57 0.89
N LEU A 79 -24.84 24.30 0.15
CA LEU A 79 -26.21 24.63 0.50
C LEU A 79 -26.60 24.02 1.86
N ARG A 80 -27.16 24.87 2.74
CA ARG A 80 -27.54 24.53 4.12
C ARG A 80 -26.38 24.00 5.01
N LYS A 81 -25.09 24.08 4.60
CA LYS A 81 -23.94 23.66 5.43
C LYS A 81 -23.29 24.85 6.14
N GLN A 82 -23.03 24.71 7.44
CA GLN A 82 -22.50 25.79 8.30
C GLN A 82 -21.05 26.19 7.99
N PHE A 83 -20.24 25.30 7.43
CA PHE A 83 -18.81 25.53 7.17
C PHE A 83 -18.55 25.83 5.69
N SER A 84 -17.64 26.76 5.40
CA SER A 84 -17.26 27.11 4.02
C SER A 84 -16.49 25.99 3.32
N LEU A 85 -16.50 26.01 1.98
CA LEU A 85 -15.74 25.10 1.13
C LEU A 85 -14.24 25.09 1.48
N ASP A 86 -13.69 26.22 1.96
CA ASP A 86 -12.33 26.32 2.48
C ASP A 86 -12.09 25.38 3.68
N VAL A 87 -13.01 25.39 4.65
CA VAL A 87 -12.96 24.52 5.84
C VAL A 87 -13.13 23.05 5.43
N TRP A 88 -14.11 22.77 4.55
CA TRP A 88 -14.32 21.41 4.03
C TRP A 88 -13.08 20.89 3.31
N ALA A 89 -12.52 21.66 2.38
CA ALA A 89 -11.32 21.29 1.63
C ALA A 89 -10.11 21.07 2.54
N LYS A 90 -9.98 21.87 3.60
CA LYS A 90 -8.90 21.72 4.58
C LYS A 90 -9.04 20.42 5.39
N VAL A 91 -10.24 20.12 5.89
CA VAL A 91 -10.55 18.85 6.57
C VAL A 91 -10.27 17.64 5.66
N ILE A 92 -10.73 17.71 4.40
CA ILE A 92 -10.54 16.66 3.39
C ILE A 92 -9.05 16.46 3.08
N GLN A 93 -8.29 17.55 2.89
CA GLN A 93 -6.83 17.47 2.72
C GLN A 93 -6.15 16.82 3.92
N HIS A 94 -6.45 17.25 5.14
CA HIS A 94 -5.85 16.66 6.33
C HIS A 94 -6.16 15.17 6.45
N HIS A 95 -7.38 14.74 6.11
CA HIS A 95 -7.76 13.34 6.22
C HIS A 95 -7.17 12.47 5.10
N PHE A 96 -7.45 12.78 3.84
CA PHE A 96 -7.12 11.89 2.71
C PHE A 96 -5.66 12.04 2.26
N LYS A 97 -5.18 13.28 2.09
CA LYS A 97 -3.81 13.57 1.64
C LYS A 97 -2.76 13.43 2.74
N HIS A 98 -3.08 13.84 3.97
CA HIS A 98 -2.13 13.83 5.09
C HIS A 98 -2.36 12.72 6.13
N HIS A 99 -3.38 11.87 5.94
CA HIS A 99 -3.67 10.71 6.79
C HIS A 99 -3.90 11.05 8.27
N ILE A 100 -4.49 12.21 8.54
CA ILE A 100 -4.76 12.71 9.89
C ILE A 100 -6.12 12.20 10.38
N ASN A 101 -6.15 11.73 11.62
CA ASN A 101 -7.36 11.21 12.27
C ASN A 101 -8.33 12.35 12.67
N TYR A 102 -9.61 12.04 12.81
CA TYR A 102 -10.65 13.05 13.06
C TYR A 102 -10.45 13.89 14.32
N SER A 103 -9.86 13.35 15.41
CA SER A 103 -9.62 14.14 16.62
C SER A 103 -8.49 15.15 16.42
N THR A 104 -7.38 14.72 15.80
CA THR A 104 -6.26 15.62 15.49
C THR A 104 -6.62 16.64 14.41
N ILE A 105 -7.58 16.36 13.53
CA ILE A 105 -8.16 17.39 12.66
C ILE A 105 -8.91 18.45 13.50
N VAL A 106 -9.68 18.06 14.52
CA VAL A 106 -10.36 19.05 15.40
C VAL A 106 -9.34 19.93 16.13
N GLU A 107 -8.28 19.33 16.67
CA GLU A 107 -7.17 20.03 17.33
C GLU A 107 -6.53 21.06 16.35
N LEU A 108 -6.05 20.60 15.17
CA LEU A 108 -5.45 21.48 14.16
C LEU A 108 -6.39 22.57 13.64
N MET A 109 -7.68 22.27 13.46
CA MET A 109 -8.64 23.27 12.98
C MET A 109 -8.86 24.41 13.99
N TRP A 110 -8.69 24.13 15.28
CA TRP A 110 -8.68 25.13 16.33
C TRP A 110 -7.34 25.85 16.44
N ASP A 111 -6.24 25.10 16.54
CA ASP A 111 -4.90 25.65 16.83
C ASP A 111 -4.36 26.56 15.70
N ASP A 112 -4.60 26.20 14.43
CA ASP A 112 -4.07 26.95 13.27
C ASP A 112 -5.07 28.02 12.74
N TRP A 113 -6.38 27.91 13.01
CA TRP A 113 -7.43 28.73 12.37
C TRP A 113 -8.61 29.15 13.27
N GLU A 114 -8.62 28.81 14.56
CA GLU A 114 -9.72 29.09 15.52
C GLU A 114 -11.10 28.54 15.08
N VAL A 115 -11.12 27.55 14.18
CA VAL A 115 -12.36 26.95 13.65
C VAL A 115 -12.85 25.86 14.60
N SER A 116 -13.77 26.25 15.51
CA SER A 116 -14.48 25.29 16.35
C SER A 116 -15.34 24.34 15.50
N ILE A 117 -14.91 23.07 15.43
CA ILE A 117 -15.57 22.01 14.65
C ILE A 117 -15.61 20.71 15.45
N SER A 118 -16.75 20.01 15.44
CA SER A 118 -16.86 18.74 16.20
C SER A 118 -16.23 17.57 15.44
N ARG A 119 -15.74 16.55 16.17
CA ARG A 119 -15.27 15.27 15.59
C ARG A 119 -16.34 14.58 14.72
N GLY A 120 -17.62 14.75 15.07
CA GLY A 120 -18.75 14.26 14.29
C GLY A 120 -18.91 15.00 12.97
N THR A 121 -18.73 16.33 12.98
CA THR A 121 -18.72 17.16 11.78
C THR A 121 -17.57 16.81 10.86
N VAL A 122 -16.35 16.66 11.39
CA VAL A 122 -15.16 16.21 10.63
C VAL A 122 -15.43 14.87 9.94
N ARG A 123 -15.92 13.85 10.68
CA ARG A 123 -16.29 12.55 10.10
C ARG A 123 -17.35 12.69 8.99
N ASN A 124 -18.35 13.54 9.21
CA ASN A 124 -19.41 13.80 8.24
C ASN A 124 -18.91 14.47 6.97
N ILE A 125 -17.95 15.39 7.06
CA ILE A 125 -17.29 16.02 5.91
C ILE A 125 -16.52 14.96 5.11
N CYS A 126 -15.71 14.12 5.79
CA CYS A 126 -14.94 13.08 5.11
C CYS A 126 -15.85 12.06 4.41
N HIS A 127 -16.87 11.51 5.09
CA HIS A 127 -17.83 10.57 4.49
C HIS A 127 -18.59 11.18 3.30
N TYR A 128 -19.00 12.45 3.38
CA TYR A 128 -19.66 13.14 2.27
C TYR A 128 -18.73 13.24 1.06
N PHE A 129 -17.46 13.56 1.28
CA PHE A 129 -16.46 13.58 0.22
C PHE A 129 -16.15 12.18 -0.34
N GLU A 130 -16.19 11.10 0.47
CA GLU A 130 -16.05 9.73 -0.07
C GLU A 130 -17.14 9.42 -1.10
N MET A 131 -18.38 9.84 -0.82
CA MET A 131 -19.53 9.63 -1.72
C MET A 131 -19.48 10.54 -2.96
N ALA A 132 -19.32 11.85 -2.75
CA ALA A 132 -19.27 12.85 -3.83
C ALA A 132 -18.06 12.62 -4.75
N GLY A 133 -16.89 12.35 -4.16
CA GLY A 133 -15.66 12.04 -4.90
C GLY A 133 -15.81 10.80 -5.77
N LYS A 134 -16.52 9.76 -5.29
CA LYS A 134 -16.75 8.56 -6.09
C LYS A 134 -17.63 8.86 -7.30
N GLN A 135 -18.79 9.49 -7.12
CA GLN A 135 -19.68 9.85 -8.22
C GLN A 135 -18.97 10.72 -9.28
N TYR A 136 -18.23 11.73 -8.82
CA TYR A 136 -17.48 12.63 -9.70
C TYR A 136 -16.34 11.92 -10.44
N GLN A 137 -15.69 10.93 -9.82
CA GLN A 137 -14.70 10.07 -10.49
C GLN A 137 -15.37 9.15 -11.50
N ASP A 138 -16.48 8.48 -11.15
CA ASP A 138 -17.18 7.52 -12.02
C ASP A 138 -17.55 8.17 -13.39
N GLU A 139 -17.95 9.45 -13.43
CA GLU A 139 -18.21 10.20 -14.68
C GLU A 139 -16.96 10.49 -15.51
N ILE A 140 -15.84 10.89 -14.88
CA ILE A 140 -14.57 11.16 -15.57
C ILE A 140 -14.00 9.86 -16.14
N VAL A 141 -13.94 8.81 -15.31
CA VAL A 141 -13.44 7.49 -15.70
C VAL A 141 -14.28 6.91 -16.84
N LEU A 142 -15.61 7.07 -16.80
CA LEU A 142 -16.50 6.64 -17.88
C LEU A 142 -16.15 7.31 -19.22
N ASN A 143 -15.88 8.62 -19.22
CA ASN A 143 -15.55 9.37 -20.42
C ASN A 143 -14.15 9.03 -20.97
N GLU A 144 -13.14 8.91 -20.10
CA GLU A 144 -11.77 8.56 -20.51
C GLU A 144 -11.66 7.13 -21.03
N VAL A 145 -12.33 6.16 -20.37
CA VAL A 145 -12.37 4.76 -20.82
C VAL A 145 -13.09 4.62 -22.17
N LYS A 146 -14.20 5.36 -22.37
CA LYS A 146 -14.90 5.43 -23.66
C LYS A 146 -14.05 6.05 -24.75
N ALA A 147 -13.34 7.15 -24.47
CA ALA A 147 -12.45 7.80 -25.42
C ALA A 147 -11.28 6.89 -25.84
N ASN A 148 -10.77 6.05 -24.92
CA ASN A 148 -9.74 5.06 -25.22
C ASN A 148 -10.26 3.85 -26.02
N GLY A 149 -11.57 3.56 -25.95
CA GLY A 149 -12.27 2.58 -26.81
C GLY A 149 -11.93 1.10 -26.57
N LYS A 150 -11.05 0.79 -25.61
CA LYS A 150 -10.67 -0.58 -25.21
C LYS A 150 -10.17 -0.62 -23.75
N ILE A 151 -10.32 -1.77 -23.09
CA ILE A 151 -9.85 -1.99 -21.71
C ILE A 151 -8.79 -3.09 -21.68
N VAL A 152 -7.67 -2.82 -21.00
CA VAL A 152 -6.74 -3.88 -20.54
C VAL A 152 -7.04 -4.13 -19.07
N LEU A 153 -7.82 -5.17 -18.79
CA LEU A 153 -8.31 -5.40 -17.45
C LEU A 153 -7.19 -5.99 -16.59
N SER A 154 -6.86 -5.31 -15.51
CA SER A 154 -6.16 -5.95 -14.41
C SER A 154 -7.10 -6.23 -13.25
N LEU A 155 -6.87 -7.34 -12.55
CA LEU A 155 -7.56 -7.69 -11.31
C LEU A 155 -6.59 -8.27 -10.28
N ASP A 156 -6.93 -8.03 -9.02
CA ASP A 156 -6.29 -8.62 -7.85
C ASP A 156 -7.27 -8.57 -6.67
N GLY A 157 -7.13 -9.52 -5.75
CA GLY A 157 -8.05 -9.75 -4.63
C GLY A 157 -7.28 -9.89 -3.33
N ALA A 158 -7.43 -8.91 -2.43
CA ALA A 158 -6.75 -8.91 -1.14
C ALA A 158 -7.72 -9.20 -0.01
N GLN A 159 -7.54 -10.33 0.68
CA GLN A 159 -8.20 -10.57 1.97
C GLN A 159 -7.45 -9.81 3.08
N PRO A 160 -8.05 -8.80 3.73
CA PRO A 160 -7.39 -8.06 4.81
C PRO A 160 -7.37 -8.86 6.12
N VAL A 161 -8.38 -9.72 6.35
CA VAL A 161 -8.55 -10.57 7.54
C VAL A 161 -9.03 -11.95 7.15
N LYS A 162 -8.40 -12.97 7.73
CA LYS A 162 -8.78 -14.37 7.54
C LYS A 162 -10.24 -14.60 7.99
N LYS A 163 -11.06 -15.14 7.09
CA LYS A 163 -12.53 -15.38 7.20
C LYS A 163 -13.44 -14.18 6.88
N GLU A 164 -12.90 -13.00 6.63
CA GLU A 164 -13.69 -11.86 6.14
C GLU A 164 -13.74 -11.82 4.61
N PRO A 165 -14.69 -11.09 4.00
CA PRO A 165 -14.70 -10.84 2.55
C PRO A 165 -13.36 -10.31 2.03
N SER A 166 -13.02 -10.66 0.79
CA SER A 166 -11.83 -10.12 0.11
C SER A 166 -12.22 -8.89 -0.70
N LEU A 167 -11.45 -7.81 -0.62
CA LEU A 167 -11.65 -6.69 -1.54
C LEU A 167 -11.03 -7.05 -2.89
N TRP A 168 -11.88 -7.08 -3.92
CA TRP A 168 -11.46 -7.22 -5.31
C TRP A 168 -11.42 -5.85 -5.98
N VAL A 169 -10.32 -5.59 -6.67
CA VAL A 169 -10.10 -4.33 -7.39
C VAL A 169 -9.84 -4.65 -8.85
N PHE A 170 -10.69 -4.11 -9.72
CA PHE A 170 -10.63 -4.21 -11.17
C PHE A 170 -10.25 -2.83 -11.73
N SER A 171 -9.31 -2.78 -12.68
CA SER A 171 -8.80 -1.51 -13.22
C SER A 171 -8.40 -1.68 -14.67
N ASP A 172 -8.57 -0.62 -15.46
CA ASP A 172 -7.95 -0.53 -16.77
C ASP A 172 -6.46 -0.16 -16.60
N ARG A 173 -5.58 -0.79 -17.36
CA ARG A 173 -4.15 -0.46 -17.38
C ARG A 173 -3.78 0.62 -18.40
N LEU A 174 -4.66 0.92 -19.36
CA LEU A 174 -4.42 1.96 -20.36
C LEU A 174 -4.66 3.36 -19.80
N THR A 175 -5.81 3.58 -19.15
CA THR A 175 -6.14 4.82 -18.42
C THR A 175 -5.59 4.84 -16.99
N GLY A 176 -5.36 3.68 -16.38
CA GLY A 176 -4.91 3.52 -15.00
C GLY A 176 -6.04 3.47 -13.96
N HIS A 177 -7.29 3.73 -14.37
CA HIS A 177 -8.44 3.90 -13.46
C HIS A 177 -8.97 2.62 -12.85
N VAL A 178 -9.49 2.73 -11.63
CA VAL A 178 -10.21 1.65 -10.94
C VAL A 178 -11.66 1.59 -11.42
N LEU A 179 -11.95 0.64 -12.31
CA LEU A 179 -13.27 0.47 -12.95
C LEU A 179 -14.33 -0.08 -11.97
N LEU A 180 -13.92 -0.92 -11.02
CA LEU A 180 -14.78 -1.52 -10.01
C LEU A 180 -13.94 -1.92 -8.78
N ALA A 181 -14.42 -1.60 -7.59
CA ALA A 181 -13.87 -2.10 -6.32
C ALA A 181 -15.03 -2.62 -5.45
N THR A 182 -14.96 -3.88 -5.00
CA THR A 182 -16.05 -4.51 -4.26
C THR A 182 -15.56 -5.60 -3.31
N ASN A 183 -16.25 -5.78 -2.17
CA ASN A 183 -15.99 -6.87 -1.25
C ASN A 183 -16.72 -8.13 -1.71
N VAL A 184 -16.02 -9.26 -1.74
CA VAL A 184 -16.55 -10.53 -2.21
C VAL A 184 -16.25 -11.61 -1.17
N GLU A 185 -17.28 -12.26 -0.64
CA GLU A 185 -17.15 -13.36 0.32
C GLU A 185 -16.38 -14.55 -0.28
N SER A 186 -16.72 -14.92 -1.51
CA SER A 186 -16.06 -15.97 -2.28
C SER A 186 -16.02 -15.58 -3.75
N ALA A 187 -14.85 -15.74 -4.38
CA ALA A 187 -14.61 -15.38 -5.78
C ALA A 187 -14.35 -16.62 -6.65
N PRO A 188 -15.37 -17.47 -6.91
CA PRO A 188 -15.28 -18.51 -7.94
C PRO A 188 -15.26 -17.89 -9.34
N ALA A 189 -14.88 -18.70 -10.34
CA ALA A 189 -14.71 -18.26 -11.73
C ALA A 189 -15.95 -17.53 -12.30
N GLY A 190 -17.15 -18.05 -12.05
CA GLY A 190 -18.39 -17.46 -12.56
C GLY A 190 -18.71 -16.07 -11.99
N VAL A 191 -18.37 -15.81 -10.72
CA VAL A 191 -18.56 -14.49 -10.08
C VAL A 191 -17.59 -13.46 -10.68
N LEU A 192 -16.32 -13.83 -10.83
CA LEU A 192 -15.32 -12.97 -11.47
C LEU A 192 -15.65 -12.69 -12.95
N SER A 193 -16.10 -13.71 -13.68
CA SER A 193 -16.60 -13.58 -15.06
C SER A 193 -17.84 -12.68 -15.15
N GLY A 194 -18.70 -12.68 -14.11
CA GLY A 194 -19.81 -11.75 -13.97
C GLY A 194 -19.37 -10.29 -13.84
N PHE A 195 -18.34 -10.02 -13.03
CA PHE A 195 -17.77 -8.66 -12.93
C PHE A 195 -17.13 -8.18 -14.23
N PHE A 196 -16.57 -9.09 -15.06
CA PHE A 196 -16.04 -8.72 -16.38
C PHE A 196 -17.16 -8.22 -17.32
N ARG A 197 -18.29 -8.94 -17.40
CA ARG A 197 -19.48 -8.50 -18.15
C ARG A 197 -20.04 -7.19 -17.61
N GLN A 198 -20.19 -7.06 -16.30
CA GLN A 198 -20.65 -5.82 -15.67
C GLN A 198 -19.77 -4.61 -16.06
N ILE A 199 -18.46 -4.79 -16.15
CA ILE A 199 -17.52 -3.75 -16.57
C ILE A 199 -17.77 -3.37 -18.05
N GLU A 200 -17.84 -4.34 -18.97
CA GLU A 200 -18.14 -4.04 -20.38
C GLU A 200 -19.50 -3.35 -20.56
N GLU A 201 -20.54 -3.80 -19.84
CA GLU A 201 -21.88 -3.21 -19.88
C GLU A 201 -21.90 -1.76 -19.34
N SER A 202 -21.21 -1.52 -18.22
CA SER A 202 -21.17 -0.20 -17.56
C SER A 202 -20.42 0.84 -18.38
N TYR A 203 -19.27 0.46 -18.94
CA TYR A 203 -18.43 1.37 -19.72
C TYR A 203 -18.81 1.42 -21.21
N ARG A 204 -19.48 0.37 -21.73
CA ARG A 204 -19.73 0.11 -23.16
C ARG A 204 -18.45 0.04 -23.98
N VAL A 205 -17.43 -0.60 -23.42
CA VAL A 205 -16.07 -0.71 -23.97
C VAL A 205 -15.58 -2.15 -23.79
N PRO A 206 -15.03 -2.81 -24.83
CA PRO A 206 -14.60 -4.19 -24.74
C PRO A 206 -13.30 -4.37 -23.95
N ILE A 207 -13.20 -5.48 -23.22
CA ILE A 207 -11.98 -5.96 -22.59
C ILE A 207 -11.17 -6.72 -23.65
N ILE A 208 -9.99 -6.20 -24.01
CA ILE A 208 -9.14 -6.78 -25.07
C ILE A 208 -8.02 -7.67 -24.56
N ALA A 209 -7.67 -7.58 -23.28
CA ALA A 209 -6.66 -8.42 -22.63
C ALA A 209 -6.82 -8.38 -21.10
N VAL A 210 -6.26 -9.38 -20.40
CA VAL A 210 -6.29 -9.47 -18.93
C VAL A 210 -4.88 -9.63 -18.34
N ILE A 211 -4.58 -8.98 -17.22
CA ILE A 211 -3.37 -9.21 -16.43
C ILE A 211 -3.63 -9.42 -14.92
N SER A 212 -3.18 -10.56 -14.40
CA SER A 212 -3.43 -10.96 -13.00
C SER A 212 -2.32 -11.83 -12.40
N ASP A 213 -2.42 -12.14 -11.11
CA ASP A 213 -1.79 -13.34 -10.53
C ASP A 213 -2.41 -14.62 -11.12
N LYS A 214 -1.67 -15.73 -11.11
CA LYS A 214 -2.08 -17.01 -11.66
C LYS A 214 -2.91 -17.85 -10.68
N GLN A 215 -3.99 -17.26 -10.17
CA GLN A 215 -4.93 -17.96 -9.29
C GLN A 215 -5.93 -18.76 -10.13
N LYS A 216 -6.21 -20.01 -9.73
CA LYS A 216 -7.08 -20.93 -10.50
C LYS A 216 -8.43 -20.32 -10.86
N ASN A 217 -9.06 -19.62 -9.92
CA ASN A 217 -10.36 -18.99 -10.15
C ASN A 217 -10.28 -17.83 -11.15
N ILE A 218 -9.19 -17.06 -11.16
CA ILE A 218 -8.99 -15.97 -12.12
C ILE A 218 -8.74 -16.54 -13.52
N VAL A 219 -7.83 -17.52 -13.65
CA VAL A 219 -7.56 -18.19 -14.94
C VAL A 219 -8.84 -18.80 -15.53
N ASN A 220 -9.63 -19.47 -14.69
CA ASN A 220 -10.91 -20.02 -15.11
C ASN A 220 -11.95 -18.94 -15.44
N ALA A 221 -11.97 -17.80 -14.73
CA ALA A 221 -12.88 -16.69 -15.01
C ALA A 221 -12.62 -16.05 -16.37
N VAL A 222 -11.33 -15.87 -16.72
CA VAL A 222 -10.93 -15.35 -18.04
C VAL A 222 -11.34 -16.33 -19.13
N LYS A 223 -10.98 -17.61 -19.02
CA LYS A 223 -11.37 -18.66 -19.98
C LYS A 223 -12.90 -18.82 -20.09
N GLN A 224 -13.66 -18.62 -19.01
CA GLN A 224 -15.13 -18.65 -19.01
C GLN A 224 -15.76 -17.40 -19.66
N PHE A 225 -15.09 -16.26 -19.56
CA PHE A 225 -15.55 -15.01 -20.15
C PHE A 225 -15.26 -14.96 -21.66
N ASN A 226 -14.03 -15.27 -22.07
CA ASN A 226 -13.64 -15.44 -23.46
C ASN A 226 -12.37 -16.32 -23.52
N PRO A 227 -12.42 -17.55 -24.07
CA PRO A 227 -11.28 -18.45 -24.16
C PRO A 227 -10.06 -17.90 -24.92
N ASP A 228 -10.31 -17.06 -25.93
CA ASP A 228 -9.28 -16.51 -26.83
C ASP A 228 -8.70 -15.19 -26.33
N LEU A 229 -9.21 -14.67 -25.20
CA LEU A 229 -8.78 -13.40 -24.62
C LEU A 229 -7.34 -13.50 -24.09
N PRO A 230 -6.39 -12.66 -24.56
CA PRO A 230 -5.01 -12.72 -24.10
C PRO A 230 -4.87 -12.51 -22.59
N HIS A 231 -4.45 -13.55 -21.87
CA HIS A 231 -4.23 -13.52 -20.43
C HIS A 231 -2.73 -13.51 -20.10
N GLY A 232 -2.24 -12.36 -19.62
CA GLY A 232 -0.90 -12.22 -19.05
C GLY A 232 -0.87 -12.62 -17.56
N TYR A 233 0.01 -13.56 -17.22
CA TYR A 233 0.33 -13.88 -15.82
C TYR A 233 1.44 -12.95 -15.32
N CYS A 234 1.20 -12.30 -14.18
CA CYS A 234 2.11 -11.32 -13.60
C CYS A 234 3.50 -11.92 -13.32
N GLN A 235 4.54 -11.39 -13.97
CA GLN A 235 5.91 -11.87 -13.81
C GLN A 235 6.47 -11.57 -12.41
N TYR A 236 5.97 -10.54 -11.72
CA TYR A 236 6.32 -10.27 -10.32
C TYR A 236 5.87 -11.41 -9.39
N HIS A 237 4.64 -11.91 -9.56
CA HIS A 237 4.12 -13.07 -8.83
C HIS A 237 4.88 -14.36 -9.16
N PHE A 238 5.21 -14.58 -10.44
CA PHE A 238 6.08 -15.69 -10.84
C PHE A 238 7.45 -15.62 -10.15
N LEU A 239 8.14 -14.46 -10.17
CA LEU A 239 9.44 -14.29 -9.53
C LEU A 239 9.37 -14.38 -7.99
N ASN A 240 8.26 -13.92 -7.38
CA ASN A 240 7.97 -14.16 -5.96
C ASN A 240 7.92 -15.66 -5.63
N HIS A 241 7.30 -16.47 -6.49
CA HIS A 241 7.24 -17.92 -6.31
C HIS A 241 8.60 -18.60 -6.57
N VAL A 242 9.42 -18.11 -7.51
CA VAL A 242 10.79 -18.61 -7.71
C VAL A 242 11.68 -18.29 -6.49
N VAL A 243 11.66 -17.06 -5.98
CA VAL A 243 12.51 -16.68 -4.83
C VAL A 243 12.01 -17.23 -3.49
N GLY A 244 10.74 -17.63 -3.39
CA GLY A 244 10.08 -18.07 -2.15
C GLY A 244 10.88 -19.07 -1.29
N PRO A 245 11.47 -20.14 -1.85
CA PRO A 245 12.32 -21.05 -1.10
C PRO A 245 13.63 -20.43 -0.60
N ILE A 246 14.28 -19.58 -1.41
CA ILE A 246 15.50 -18.83 -1.00
C ILE A 246 15.16 -17.89 0.16
N ALA A 247 14.06 -17.13 0.03
CA ALA A 247 13.56 -16.24 1.07
C ALA A 247 13.14 -16.98 2.34
N SER A 248 12.73 -18.25 2.23
CA SER A 248 12.41 -19.12 3.38
C SER A 248 13.67 -19.56 4.13
N LYS A 249 14.72 -19.97 3.42
CA LYS A 249 16.05 -20.24 4.00
C LYS A 249 16.63 -19.00 4.67
N ASP A 250 16.66 -17.87 3.96
CA ASP A 250 17.17 -16.60 4.48
C ASP A 250 16.40 -16.11 5.72
N SER A 251 15.07 -16.18 5.69
CA SER A 251 14.22 -15.81 6.83
C SER A 251 14.44 -16.72 8.05
N HIS A 252 14.79 -18.00 7.84
CA HIS A 252 15.16 -18.90 8.92
C HIS A 252 16.53 -18.53 9.48
N LEU A 253 17.55 -18.43 8.62
CA LEU A 253 18.92 -18.01 8.97
C LEU A 253 18.91 -16.73 9.81
N LYS A 254 18.22 -15.69 9.35
CA LYS A 254 18.07 -14.43 10.07
C LYS A 254 17.45 -14.58 11.46
N LYS A 255 16.42 -15.44 11.61
CA LYS A 255 15.76 -15.68 12.89
C LYS A 255 16.69 -16.43 13.86
N THR A 256 17.42 -17.44 13.36
CA THR A 256 18.37 -18.23 14.15
C THR A 256 19.52 -17.36 14.67
N LEU A 257 20.23 -16.65 13.77
CA LEU A 257 21.33 -15.76 14.14
C LEU A 257 20.89 -14.68 15.14
N ARG A 258 19.77 -14.01 14.86
CA ARG A 258 19.26 -12.95 15.74
C ARG A 258 18.78 -13.46 17.11
N LYS A 259 18.31 -14.71 17.20
CA LYS A 259 17.97 -15.34 18.48
C LYS A 259 19.25 -15.59 19.29
N ALA A 260 20.21 -16.31 18.71
CA ALA A 260 21.45 -16.68 19.38
C ALA A 260 22.25 -15.44 19.83
N VAL A 261 22.39 -14.42 18.98
CA VAL A 261 23.04 -13.15 19.36
C VAL A 261 22.34 -12.45 20.52
N LYS A 262 21.00 -12.49 20.60
CA LYS A 262 20.26 -11.96 21.75
C LYS A 262 20.49 -12.76 23.04
N GLU A 263 20.91 -14.02 22.92
CA GLU A 263 21.14 -14.94 24.04
C GLU A 263 22.57 -14.87 24.60
N LEU A 264 23.52 -14.24 23.89
CA LEU A 264 24.87 -13.97 24.36
C LEU A 264 24.88 -13.11 25.63
N SER A 265 25.66 -13.50 26.63
CA SER A 265 25.71 -12.84 27.95
C SER A 265 25.98 -11.34 27.87
N ILE A 266 26.94 -10.90 27.05
CA ILE A 266 27.26 -9.48 26.87
C ILE A 266 26.10 -8.67 26.24
N VAL A 267 25.25 -9.31 25.43
CA VAL A 267 24.08 -8.69 24.80
C VAL A 267 22.89 -8.65 25.76
N GLN A 268 22.63 -9.74 26.51
CA GLN A 268 21.59 -9.76 27.54
C GLN A 268 21.87 -8.78 28.68
N ASN A 269 23.12 -8.71 29.12
CA ASN A 269 23.54 -7.97 30.31
C ASN A 269 24.13 -6.58 30.00
N CYS A 270 24.06 -6.10 28.75
CA CYS A 270 24.52 -4.76 28.35
C CYS A 270 23.92 -3.61 29.20
N LYS A 271 22.73 -3.82 29.77
CA LYS A 271 22.08 -2.89 30.73
C LYS A 271 22.81 -2.73 32.07
N LEU A 272 23.74 -3.64 32.40
CA LEU A 272 24.55 -3.63 33.62
C LEU A 272 25.91 -2.93 33.41
N LYS A 273 26.12 -2.27 32.26
CA LYS A 273 27.37 -1.57 31.94
C LYS A 273 27.78 -0.52 33.00
N ASP A 274 26.82 0.10 33.66
CA ASP A 274 27.06 1.18 34.62
C ASP A 274 27.39 0.63 36.03
N SER A 275 27.07 -0.64 36.29
CA SER A 275 27.29 -1.32 37.58
C SER A 275 28.29 -2.50 37.53
N ASN A 276 28.78 -2.86 36.34
CA ASN A 276 29.73 -3.96 36.16
C ASN A 276 30.83 -3.59 35.14
N PRO A 277 32.11 -3.49 35.55
CA PRO A 277 33.22 -3.12 34.68
C PRO A 277 33.41 -4.01 33.44
N LEU A 278 33.10 -5.31 33.54
CA LEU A 278 33.20 -6.24 32.40
C LEU A 278 32.13 -5.93 31.34
N TYR A 279 30.88 -5.69 31.75
CA TYR A 279 29.83 -5.30 30.81
C TYR A 279 30.01 -3.86 30.29
N LYS A 280 30.71 -2.98 31.02
CA LYS A 280 31.16 -1.68 30.53
C LYS A 280 32.18 -1.84 29.39
N LEU A 281 33.19 -2.67 29.61
CA LEU A 281 34.24 -2.98 28.63
C LEU A 281 33.66 -3.54 27.32
N PHE A 282 32.82 -4.58 27.43
CA PHE A 282 32.19 -5.25 26.28
C PHE A 282 30.96 -4.52 25.71
N TYR A 283 30.54 -3.37 26.26
CA TYR A 283 29.35 -2.65 25.78
C TYR A 283 29.40 -2.32 24.28
N PRO A 284 30.51 -1.83 23.69
CA PRO A 284 30.59 -1.57 22.25
C PRO A 284 30.37 -2.84 21.43
N ILE A 285 30.96 -3.98 21.83
CA ILE A 285 30.77 -5.28 21.15
C ILE A 285 29.31 -5.75 21.27
N SER A 286 28.66 -5.47 22.39
CA SER A 286 27.23 -5.77 22.56
C SER A 286 26.32 -4.97 21.63
N GLU A 287 26.69 -3.72 21.30
CA GLU A 287 25.99 -2.91 20.30
C GLU A 287 26.34 -3.36 18.88
N GLU A 288 27.59 -3.73 18.62
CA GLU A 288 28.04 -4.20 17.31
C GLU A 288 27.33 -5.48 16.88
N LEU A 289 27.22 -6.45 17.80
CA LEU A 289 26.47 -7.68 17.56
C LEU A 289 24.98 -7.42 17.30
N LYS A 290 24.37 -6.42 17.98
CA LYS A 290 22.99 -5.99 17.71
C LYS A 290 22.87 -5.37 16.32
N CYS A 291 23.83 -4.55 15.88
CA CYS A 291 23.89 -3.98 14.54
C CYS A 291 24.06 -5.05 13.46
N ALA A 292 24.99 -5.99 13.63
CA ALA A 292 25.26 -7.08 12.69
C ALA A 292 24.00 -7.87 12.32
N VAL A 293 23.08 -8.12 13.29
CA VAL A 293 21.80 -8.82 13.07
C VAL A 293 20.60 -7.89 12.80
N ALA A 294 20.79 -6.57 12.75
CA ALA A 294 19.74 -5.56 12.51
C ALA A 294 19.48 -5.28 11.01
N THR A 295 19.92 -6.17 10.12
CA THR A 295 19.84 -6.06 8.66
C THR A 295 18.43 -5.76 8.11
N LYS A 296 18.37 -5.27 6.88
CA LYS A 296 17.15 -5.08 6.08
C LYS A 296 17.46 -5.53 4.66
N GLY A 297 16.45 -5.99 3.93
CA GLY A 297 16.68 -6.45 2.56
C GLY A 297 15.52 -6.21 1.62
N ASP A 298 15.79 -6.47 0.34
CA ASP A 298 14.89 -6.39 -0.80
C ASP A 298 14.70 -7.81 -1.33
N ARG A 299 13.44 -8.24 -1.46
CA ARG A 299 13.04 -9.62 -1.76
C ARG A 299 13.74 -10.22 -2.99
N PHE A 300 14.18 -9.40 -3.95
CA PHE A 300 14.83 -9.87 -5.18
C PHE A 300 16.34 -9.52 -5.29
N LYS A 301 16.94 -8.85 -4.31
CA LYS A 301 18.35 -8.39 -4.40
C LYS A 301 19.16 -8.61 -3.14
N ILE A 302 18.59 -8.31 -1.97
CA ILE A 302 19.32 -8.24 -0.70
C ILE A 302 18.69 -9.22 0.27
N PHE A 303 19.45 -10.23 0.66
CA PHE A 303 19.04 -11.35 1.51
C PHE A 303 19.53 -11.11 2.94
N PRO A 304 18.67 -10.61 3.85
CA PRO A 304 19.13 -10.04 5.10
C PRO A 304 19.58 -11.07 6.16
N GLY A 305 19.26 -12.35 6.01
CA GLY A 305 19.85 -13.42 6.79
C GLY A 305 21.28 -13.74 6.34
N LEU A 306 21.52 -13.76 5.03
CA LEU A 306 22.86 -13.87 4.46
C LEU A 306 23.75 -12.69 4.86
N GLU A 307 23.25 -11.44 4.78
CA GLU A 307 23.97 -10.27 5.29
C GLU A 307 24.30 -10.40 6.79
N ALA A 308 23.34 -10.84 7.61
CA ALA A 308 23.57 -11.00 9.05
C ALA A 308 24.64 -12.06 9.35
N PHE A 309 24.73 -13.10 8.51
CA PHE A 309 25.77 -14.11 8.59
C PHE A 309 27.15 -13.52 8.25
N LEU A 310 27.25 -12.81 7.11
CA LEU A 310 28.50 -12.17 6.66
C LEU A 310 28.98 -11.09 7.64
N ASN A 311 28.06 -10.32 8.22
CA ASN A 311 28.37 -9.33 9.26
C ASN A 311 28.94 -10.00 10.53
N LEU A 312 28.39 -11.15 10.94
CA LEU A 312 28.91 -11.89 12.08
C LEU A 312 30.25 -12.58 11.78
N GLU A 313 30.45 -13.13 10.57
CA GLU A 313 31.78 -13.58 10.10
C GLU A 313 32.80 -12.43 10.18
N HIS A 314 32.41 -11.21 9.77
CA HIS A 314 33.27 -10.03 9.89
C HIS A 314 33.57 -9.66 11.35
N VAL A 315 32.57 -9.63 12.23
CA VAL A 315 32.76 -9.30 13.66
C VAL A 315 33.69 -10.31 14.34
N VAL A 316 33.54 -11.62 14.08
CA VAL A 316 34.49 -12.65 14.56
C VAL A 316 35.91 -12.32 14.09
N SER A 317 36.11 -12.11 12.78
CA SER A 317 37.43 -11.76 12.22
C SER A 317 38.05 -10.45 12.76
N GLN A 318 37.26 -9.56 13.38
CA GLN A 318 37.79 -8.39 14.09
C GLN A 318 38.10 -8.70 15.56
N LEU A 319 37.34 -9.58 16.20
CA LEU A 319 37.51 -9.98 17.59
C LEU A 319 38.68 -10.94 17.80
N ASP A 320 38.95 -11.86 16.86
CA ASP A 320 40.07 -12.82 16.90
C ASP A 320 41.43 -12.09 17.09
N LYS A 321 41.55 -10.89 16.52
CA LYS A 321 42.74 -10.03 16.60
C LYS A 321 43.11 -9.62 18.03
N PHE A 322 42.18 -9.73 18.99
CA PHE A 322 42.41 -9.43 20.40
C PHE A 322 42.64 -10.69 21.25
N GLU A 323 42.55 -11.90 20.70
CA GLU A 323 42.84 -13.14 21.43
C GLU A 323 44.32 -13.22 21.83
N SER A 324 45.21 -12.69 20.99
CA SER A 324 46.66 -12.61 21.25
C SER A 324 47.09 -11.41 22.12
N SER A 325 46.16 -10.57 22.59
CA SER A 325 46.46 -9.43 23.46
C SER A 325 46.64 -9.86 24.92
N ASN A 326 47.43 -9.12 25.71
CA ASN A 326 47.73 -9.47 27.10
C ASN A 326 46.59 -9.07 28.05
N LEU A 327 45.43 -9.70 27.88
CA LEU A 327 44.17 -9.34 28.55
C LEU A 327 44.05 -9.94 29.95
N PRO A 328 43.43 -9.22 30.92
CA PRO A 328 43.15 -9.79 32.24
C PRO A 328 42.36 -11.11 32.17
N PRO A 329 42.64 -12.14 33.02
CA PRO A 329 42.06 -13.48 32.87
C PRO A 329 40.53 -13.60 32.92
N LYS A 330 39.81 -12.58 33.40
CA LYS A 330 38.34 -12.51 33.32
C LYS A 330 37.86 -11.99 31.96
N VAL A 331 38.61 -11.06 31.35
CA VAL A 331 38.33 -10.48 30.04
C VAL A 331 38.64 -11.48 28.94
N SER A 332 39.84 -12.08 28.95
CA SER A 332 40.26 -13.13 28.01
C SER A 332 39.24 -14.28 27.96
N ARG A 333 38.88 -14.88 29.10
CA ARG A 333 37.84 -15.94 29.16
C ARG A 333 36.48 -15.51 28.61
N SER A 334 36.10 -14.25 28.79
CA SER A 334 34.82 -13.72 28.26
C SER A 334 34.86 -13.51 26.75
N LEU A 335 36.01 -13.10 26.21
CA LEU A 335 36.25 -12.97 24.77
C LEU A 335 36.26 -14.35 24.10
N ILE A 336 37.02 -15.30 24.63
CA ILE A 336 37.10 -16.68 24.11
C ILE A 336 35.72 -17.35 24.14
N ALA A 337 34.97 -17.23 25.25
CA ALA A 337 33.61 -17.78 25.33
C ALA A 337 32.65 -17.14 24.32
N LEU A 338 32.81 -15.85 24.02
CA LEU A 338 32.05 -15.14 22.99
C LEU A 338 32.41 -15.62 21.58
N LEU A 339 33.71 -15.71 21.27
CA LEU A 339 34.22 -16.19 19.98
C LEU A 339 33.74 -17.61 19.70
N ASN A 340 34.02 -18.56 20.60
CA ASN A 340 33.56 -19.95 20.48
C ASN A 340 32.03 -20.04 20.25
N SER A 341 31.23 -19.19 20.91
CA SER A 341 29.76 -19.16 20.73
C SER A 341 29.36 -18.66 19.35
N LEU A 342 30.05 -17.64 18.83
CA LEU A 342 29.79 -17.07 17.50
C LEU A 342 30.28 -18.00 16.38
N GLU A 343 31.46 -18.58 16.52
CA GLU A 343 32.00 -19.57 15.58
C GLU A 343 31.12 -20.81 15.48
N THR A 344 30.69 -21.37 16.62
CA THR A 344 29.76 -22.51 16.65
C THR A 344 28.46 -22.17 15.92
N LEU A 345 27.86 -21.00 16.22
CA LEU A 345 26.65 -20.52 15.57
C LEU A 345 26.82 -20.38 14.04
N LEU A 346 27.95 -19.82 13.59
CA LEU A 346 28.26 -19.65 12.17
C LEU A 346 28.48 -21.02 11.49
N GLN A 347 29.22 -21.92 12.13
CA GLN A 347 29.50 -23.25 11.60
C GLN A 347 28.24 -24.10 11.47
N GLU A 348 27.37 -24.11 12.49
CA GLU A 348 26.06 -24.80 12.45
C GLU A 348 25.16 -24.30 11.32
N ASN A 349 25.24 -23.01 10.97
CA ASN A 349 24.36 -22.40 9.98
C ASN A 349 25.02 -22.22 8.59
N ARG A 350 26.29 -22.60 8.44
CA ARG A 350 27.08 -22.44 7.20
C ARG A 350 26.42 -23.14 6.00
N TYR A 351 25.81 -24.31 6.20
CA TYR A 351 25.14 -25.03 5.10
C TYR A 351 23.99 -24.21 4.48
N ILE A 352 23.21 -23.48 5.30
CA ILE A 352 22.10 -22.64 4.82
C ILE A 352 22.63 -21.47 3.99
N LYS A 353 23.74 -20.86 4.43
CA LYS A 353 24.45 -19.79 3.71
C LYS A 353 24.91 -20.28 2.34
N GLU A 354 25.58 -21.44 2.26
CA GLU A 354 26.06 -22.01 1.00
C GLU A 354 24.91 -22.42 0.06
N GLU A 355 23.80 -22.95 0.57
CA GLU A 355 22.60 -23.24 -0.24
C GLU A 355 21.98 -21.96 -0.81
N ILE A 356 21.86 -20.89 -0.01
CA ILE A 356 21.36 -19.58 -0.48
C ILE A 356 22.28 -19.04 -1.59
N ILE A 357 23.60 -19.04 -1.38
CA ILE A 357 24.60 -18.60 -2.37
C ILE A 357 24.50 -19.44 -3.65
N THR A 358 24.28 -20.75 -3.54
CA THR A 358 24.11 -21.65 -4.71
C THR A 358 22.85 -21.35 -5.53
N LEU A 359 21.78 -20.88 -4.89
CA LEU A 359 20.48 -20.63 -5.54
C LEU A 359 20.36 -19.23 -6.16
N ILE A 360 21.05 -18.22 -5.61
CA ILE A 360 20.99 -16.82 -6.08
C ILE A 360 21.35 -16.65 -7.58
N PRO A 361 22.41 -17.27 -8.13
CA PRO A 361 22.76 -17.15 -9.55
C PRO A 361 21.65 -17.65 -10.49
N GLU A 362 20.97 -18.74 -10.14
CA GLU A 362 19.89 -19.30 -10.94
C GLU A 362 18.65 -18.41 -10.92
N PHE A 363 18.27 -17.90 -9.75
CA PHE A 363 17.21 -16.91 -9.62
C PHE A 363 17.53 -15.62 -10.40
N THR A 364 18.78 -15.17 -10.36
CA THR A 364 19.26 -13.99 -11.10
C THR A 364 19.23 -14.24 -12.61
N GLN A 365 19.57 -15.45 -13.07
CA GLN A 365 19.49 -15.84 -14.49
C GLN A 365 18.05 -15.79 -15.01
N ILE A 366 17.08 -16.40 -14.33
CA ILE A 366 15.68 -16.35 -14.80
C ILE A 366 15.09 -14.94 -14.76
N ARG A 367 15.43 -14.13 -13.75
CA ARG A 367 15.07 -12.71 -13.69
C ARG A 367 15.70 -11.89 -14.83
N SER A 368 16.95 -12.19 -15.21
CA SER A 368 17.62 -11.56 -16.36
C SER A 368 16.97 -11.95 -17.69
N ILE A 369 16.60 -13.23 -17.87
CA ILE A 369 15.87 -13.69 -19.06
C ILE A 369 14.53 -12.97 -19.19
N LEU A 370 13.73 -12.94 -18.12
CA LEU A 370 12.44 -12.23 -18.08
C LEU A 370 12.57 -10.69 -18.05
N GLY A 371 13.78 -10.14 -18.03
CA GLY A 371 14.03 -8.70 -18.12
C GLY A 371 14.11 -8.16 -19.56
N LYS A 372 14.23 -9.06 -20.55
CA LYS A 372 14.47 -8.74 -21.97
C LYS A 372 13.19 -8.37 -22.70
N ARG A 373 12.73 -7.13 -22.51
CA ARG A 373 11.45 -6.60 -23.02
C ARG A 373 11.41 -6.45 -24.54
N GLU A 374 12.58 -6.43 -25.18
CA GLU A 374 12.77 -6.26 -26.62
C GLU A 374 12.52 -7.54 -27.45
N LYS A 375 12.17 -8.66 -26.81
CA LYS A 375 12.06 -9.98 -27.43
C LYS A 375 10.62 -10.50 -27.48
N THR A 376 10.35 -11.36 -28.46
CA THR A 376 9.04 -12.03 -28.59
C THR A 376 8.87 -13.16 -27.57
N ALA A 377 7.61 -13.57 -27.32
CA ALA A 377 7.29 -14.64 -26.38
C ALA A 377 8.03 -15.93 -26.71
N SER A 378 8.12 -16.30 -28.00
CA SER A 378 8.82 -17.49 -28.48
C SER A 378 10.33 -17.45 -28.17
N GLN A 379 10.98 -16.30 -28.34
CA GLN A 379 12.39 -16.11 -28.01
C GLN A 379 12.65 -16.25 -26.50
N ILE A 380 11.80 -15.63 -25.67
CA ILE A 380 11.88 -15.72 -24.21
C ILE A 380 11.59 -17.15 -23.73
N MET A 381 10.54 -17.79 -24.25
CA MET A 381 10.20 -19.18 -23.93
C MET A 381 11.37 -20.13 -24.26
N LYS A 382 12.10 -19.89 -25.36
CA LYS A 382 13.31 -20.65 -25.72
C LYS A 382 14.46 -20.44 -24.72
N GLU A 383 14.66 -19.22 -24.21
CA GLU A 383 15.65 -18.95 -23.16
C GLU A 383 15.25 -19.58 -21.80
N VAL A 384 13.97 -19.48 -21.39
CA VAL A 384 13.47 -20.09 -20.15
C VAL A 384 13.52 -21.63 -20.23
N LYS A 385 13.18 -22.23 -21.38
CA LYS A 385 13.36 -23.68 -21.62
C LYS A 385 14.82 -24.12 -21.53
N LYS A 386 15.77 -23.32 -22.03
CA LYS A 386 17.21 -23.59 -21.84
C LYS A 386 17.61 -23.54 -20.36
N TRP A 387 17.04 -22.60 -19.58
CA TRP A 387 17.29 -22.52 -18.15
C TRP A 387 16.75 -23.74 -17.39
N THR A 388 15.48 -24.13 -17.59
CA THR A 388 14.93 -25.34 -16.95
C THR A 388 15.67 -26.59 -17.36
N TYR A 389 16.08 -26.72 -18.63
CA TYR A 389 16.83 -27.87 -19.13
C TYR A 389 18.18 -28.06 -18.44
N LYS A 390 18.90 -26.97 -18.10
CA LYS A 390 20.13 -27.06 -17.29
C LYS A 390 19.86 -27.68 -15.92
N LEU A 391 18.78 -27.25 -15.25
CA LEU A 391 18.37 -27.80 -13.95
C LEU A 391 17.99 -29.29 -14.07
N GLN A 392 17.25 -29.65 -15.12
CA GLN A 392 16.88 -31.04 -15.41
C GLN A 392 18.10 -31.95 -15.63
N ILE A 393 19.14 -31.49 -16.34
CA ILE A 393 20.40 -32.23 -16.48
C ILE A 393 21.07 -32.45 -15.12
N ARG A 394 21.13 -31.43 -14.25
CA ARG A 394 21.74 -31.57 -12.92
C ARG A 394 20.99 -32.59 -12.06
N LEU A 395 19.66 -32.56 -12.07
CA LEU A 395 18.80 -33.53 -11.38
C LEU A 395 18.96 -34.95 -11.94
N LYS A 396 18.97 -35.10 -13.27
CA LYS A 396 19.19 -36.40 -13.94
C LYS A 396 20.54 -37.03 -13.58
N ARG A 397 21.62 -36.24 -13.52
CA ARG A 397 22.95 -36.70 -13.06
C ARG A 397 22.93 -37.18 -11.60
N ARG A 398 22.10 -36.59 -10.75
CA ARG A 398 21.88 -36.98 -9.34
C ARG A 398 20.85 -38.12 -9.17
N LYS A 399 20.36 -38.73 -10.26
CA LYS A 399 19.29 -39.75 -10.28
C LYS A 399 17.97 -39.30 -9.61
N LEU A 400 17.71 -38.00 -9.57
CA LEU A 400 16.49 -37.41 -9.00
C LEU A 400 15.43 -37.17 -10.08
N VAL A 401 14.16 -37.03 -9.65
CA VAL A 401 13.05 -36.67 -10.54
C VAL A 401 13.31 -35.30 -11.17
N PHE A 402 13.20 -35.20 -12.50
CA PHE A 402 13.42 -33.97 -13.28
C PHE A 402 12.26 -33.63 -14.24
N ASP A 403 11.26 -34.52 -14.30
CA ASP A 403 10.08 -34.43 -15.16
C ASP A 403 9.00 -33.59 -14.45
N HIS A 404 8.50 -32.54 -15.11
CA HIS A 404 7.56 -31.59 -14.50
C HIS A 404 6.21 -32.20 -14.13
N GLU A 405 5.80 -33.31 -14.76
CA GLU A 405 4.54 -34.00 -14.46
C GLU A 405 4.65 -34.84 -13.19
N LYS A 406 5.86 -35.35 -12.92
CA LYS A 406 6.16 -36.26 -11.79
C LYS A 406 6.57 -35.51 -10.53
N ILE A 407 6.91 -34.22 -10.63
CA ILE A 407 7.27 -33.37 -9.50
C ILE A 407 6.00 -32.91 -8.76
N LYS A 408 5.79 -33.46 -7.55
CA LYS A 408 4.75 -33.01 -6.64
C LYS A 408 5.01 -31.57 -6.17
N TRP A 409 3.95 -30.79 -5.96
CA TRP A 409 4.05 -29.48 -5.34
C TRP A 409 4.52 -29.60 -3.89
N GLN A 410 5.46 -28.75 -3.48
CA GLN A 410 5.88 -28.61 -2.09
C GLN A 410 5.79 -27.13 -1.67
N GLN A 411 5.38 -26.88 -0.42
CA GLN A 411 5.37 -25.53 0.14
C GLN A 411 6.80 -25.02 0.34
N PRO A 412 7.12 -23.75 0.00
CA PRO A 412 8.42 -23.16 0.31
C PRO A 412 8.77 -23.29 1.79
N SER A 413 9.94 -23.87 2.07
CA SER A 413 10.44 -24.13 3.42
C SER A 413 11.96 -24.06 3.42
N PHE A 414 12.55 -23.67 4.56
CA PHE A 414 14.01 -23.67 4.71
C PHE A 414 14.61 -25.08 4.62
N LYS A 415 13.81 -26.12 4.88
CA LYS A 415 14.21 -27.53 4.89
C LYS A 415 14.39 -28.14 3.49
N LEU A 416 13.86 -27.52 2.43
CA LEU A 416 13.97 -28.05 1.06
C LEU A 416 15.43 -28.02 0.60
N SER A 417 15.93 -29.10 0.01
CA SER A 417 17.27 -29.09 -0.59
C SER A 417 17.33 -28.21 -1.84
N CYS A 418 18.53 -27.84 -2.28
CA CYS A 418 18.74 -27.16 -3.56
C CYS A 418 18.08 -27.89 -4.75
N GLU A 419 18.11 -29.22 -4.77
CA GLU A 419 17.50 -30.06 -5.81
C GLU A 419 15.98 -30.03 -5.77
N GLU A 420 15.36 -30.10 -4.57
CA GLU A 420 13.92 -29.96 -4.42
C GLU A 420 13.44 -28.57 -4.85
N ILE A 421 14.24 -27.54 -4.62
CA ILE A 421 13.98 -26.17 -5.08
C ILE A 421 14.06 -26.09 -6.61
N TRP A 422 15.08 -26.71 -7.23
CA TRP A 422 15.17 -26.82 -8.70
C TRP A 422 13.96 -27.56 -9.30
N GLN A 423 13.50 -28.63 -8.65
CA GLN A 423 12.27 -29.35 -9.03
C GLN A 423 11.05 -28.42 -8.96
N GLN A 424 10.87 -27.68 -7.86
CA GLN A 424 9.76 -26.73 -7.75
C GLN A 424 9.82 -25.62 -8.81
N TRP A 425 11.00 -25.15 -9.20
CA TRP A 425 11.16 -24.18 -10.28
C TRP A 425 10.77 -24.75 -11.66
N ILE A 426 11.20 -25.98 -11.98
CA ILE A 426 10.82 -26.68 -13.22
C ILE A 426 9.29 -26.83 -13.31
N ARG A 427 8.66 -27.31 -12.21
CA ARG A 427 7.20 -27.45 -12.11
C ARG A 427 6.48 -26.10 -12.19
N LEU A 428 7.04 -25.04 -11.60
CA LEU A 428 6.47 -23.69 -11.62
C LEU A 428 6.49 -23.07 -13.02
N VAL A 429 7.61 -23.18 -13.76
CA VAL A 429 7.71 -22.73 -15.16
C VAL A 429 6.67 -23.42 -16.03
N ASN A 430 6.55 -24.75 -15.95
CA ASN A 430 5.52 -25.47 -16.69
C ASN A 430 4.12 -24.99 -16.32
N SER A 431 3.84 -24.85 -15.02
CA SER A 431 2.55 -24.36 -14.54
C SER A 431 2.20 -22.97 -15.09
N TYR A 432 3.17 -22.06 -15.23
CA TYR A 432 2.97 -20.69 -15.71
C TYR A 432 3.00 -20.55 -17.25
N CYS A 433 3.27 -21.62 -17.99
CA CYS A 433 3.61 -21.56 -19.42
C CYS A 433 2.54 -20.90 -20.31
N GLU A 434 1.25 -21.09 -20.02
CA GLU A 434 0.15 -20.51 -20.84
C GLU A 434 0.15 -18.98 -20.88
N GLY A 435 0.53 -18.29 -19.79
CA GLY A 435 0.32 -16.85 -19.64
C GLY A 435 1.56 -16.03 -19.26
N LEU A 436 2.68 -16.66 -18.91
CA LEU A 436 3.90 -15.95 -18.48
C LEU A 436 4.53 -15.08 -19.59
N TYR A 437 4.25 -15.44 -20.85
CA TYR A 437 4.87 -14.86 -22.03
C TYR A 437 3.94 -13.97 -22.87
N THR A 438 2.63 -13.94 -22.59
CA THR A 438 1.61 -13.24 -23.40
C THR A 438 1.95 -11.76 -23.62
N ALA A 439 2.46 -11.09 -22.59
CA ALA A 439 2.82 -9.67 -22.64
C ALA A 439 4.03 -9.32 -23.54
N TYR A 440 4.76 -10.31 -24.08
CA TYR A 440 5.81 -10.05 -25.08
C TYR A 440 5.24 -9.88 -26.50
N ASP A 441 4.08 -10.46 -26.79
CA ASP A 441 3.46 -10.42 -28.12
C ASP A 441 2.22 -9.51 -28.16
N VAL A 442 1.66 -9.11 -27.00
CA VAL A 442 0.52 -8.18 -26.88
C VAL A 442 1.01 -6.83 -26.37
N LYS A 443 1.07 -5.83 -27.26
CA LYS A 443 1.64 -4.50 -27.01
C LYS A 443 0.98 -3.76 -25.84
N GLU A 444 -0.32 -3.95 -25.64
CA GLU A 444 -1.11 -3.32 -24.58
C GLU A 444 -0.98 -3.99 -23.20
N LEU A 445 -0.39 -5.20 -23.11
CA LEU A 445 -0.20 -5.89 -21.84
C LEU A 445 1.12 -5.46 -21.16
N GLU A 446 1.01 -5.00 -19.92
CA GLU A 446 2.17 -4.87 -19.03
C GLU A 446 2.70 -6.26 -18.60
N PHE A 447 3.90 -6.28 -18.02
CA PHE A 447 4.50 -7.50 -17.47
C PHE A 447 4.16 -7.76 -16.00
N THR A 448 3.45 -6.84 -15.33
CA THR A 448 3.12 -6.96 -13.92
C THR A 448 1.82 -6.24 -13.53
N ASN A 449 1.01 -6.85 -12.66
CA ASN A 449 -0.11 -6.19 -11.99
C ASN A 449 0.27 -5.56 -10.63
N ASN A 450 1.57 -5.47 -10.29
CA ASN A 450 2.05 -5.06 -8.95
C ASN A 450 1.63 -3.64 -8.53
N ALA A 451 1.20 -2.78 -9.46
CA ALA A 451 0.51 -1.53 -9.14
C ALA A 451 -0.70 -1.77 -8.20
N LYS A 452 -1.35 -2.94 -8.26
CA LYS A 452 -2.44 -3.32 -7.35
C LYS A 452 -1.97 -3.65 -5.94
N GLU A 453 -0.89 -4.42 -5.78
CA GLU A 453 -0.27 -4.56 -4.46
C GLU A 453 0.08 -3.19 -3.88
N GLN A 454 0.53 -2.24 -4.70
CA GLN A 454 0.76 -0.85 -4.27
C GLN A 454 -0.53 -0.09 -3.94
N LEU A 455 -1.63 -0.22 -4.67
CA LEU A 455 -2.95 0.35 -4.31
C LEU A 455 -3.47 -0.23 -2.99
N PHE A 456 -3.44 -1.56 -2.85
CA PHE A 456 -3.74 -2.27 -1.59
C PHE A 456 -2.83 -1.78 -0.46
N ASN A 457 -1.54 -1.57 -0.70
CA ASN A 457 -0.59 -1.11 0.30
C ASN A 457 -0.71 0.40 0.62
N ARG A 458 -1.05 1.27 -0.33
CA ARG A 458 -1.37 2.70 -0.13
C ARG A 458 -2.65 2.85 0.69
N SER A 459 -3.69 2.10 0.33
CA SER A 459 -4.96 2.09 1.07
C SER A 459 -4.78 1.47 2.47
N LYS A 460 -4.09 0.33 2.61
CA LYS A 460 -3.67 -0.21 3.92
C LYS A 460 -2.76 0.77 4.68
N HIS A 461 -1.91 1.56 4.02
CA HIS A 461 -1.05 2.57 4.67
C HIS A 461 -1.88 3.73 5.23
N HIS A 462 -2.79 4.28 4.44
CA HIS A 462 -3.76 5.29 4.87
C HIS A 462 -4.53 4.81 6.11
N PHE A 463 -5.14 3.61 6.07
CA PHE A 463 -5.85 3.09 7.25
C PHE A 463 -4.92 2.72 8.42
N ARG A 464 -3.67 2.30 8.19
CA ARG A 464 -2.66 2.10 9.25
C ARG A 464 -2.26 3.41 9.93
N ALA A 465 -2.12 4.48 9.17
CA ALA A 465 -1.79 5.81 9.68
C ALA A 465 -2.95 6.40 10.51
N LEU A 466 -4.19 6.18 10.07
CA LEU A 466 -5.39 6.58 10.79
C LEU A 466 -5.69 5.74 12.05
N LEU A 467 -5.54 4.42 11.99
CA LEU A 467 -6.16 3.47 12.94
C LEU A 467 -5.20 2.46 13.61
N GLY A 468 -3.92 2.45 13.26
CA GLY A 468 -2.97 1.45 13.75
C GLY A 468 -3.03 0.12 12.96
N ARG A 469 -2.35 -0.93 13.44
CA ARG A 469 -2.17 -2.20 12.68
C ARG A 469 -3.28 -3.23 12.82
N GLU A 470 -3.99 -3.23 13.95
CA GLU A 470 -4.98 -4.27 14.29
C GLU A 470 -6.34 -3.96 13.65
N ASN A 471 -6.71 -2.67 13.60
CA ASN A 471 -8.00 -2.19 13.07
C ASN A 471 -8.01 -1.92 11.54
N VAL A 472 -6.88 -2.14 10.85
CA VAL A 472 -6.78 -1.96 9.37
C VAL A 472 -7.83 -2.82 8.68
N ALA A 473 -7.94 -4.07 9.14
CA ALA A 473 -9.02 -5.02 8.94
C ALA A 473 -10.36 -4.39 8.51
N ASN A 474 -11.08 -3.85 9.49
CA ASN A 474 -12.48 -3.43 9.34
C ASN A 474 -12.60 -2.14 8.56
N ALA A 475 -11.61 -1.24 8.66
CA ALA A 475 -11.59 -0.04 7.83
C ALA A 475 -11.36 -0.37 6.34
N PHE A 476 -10.54 -1.39 6.06
CA PHE A 476 -10.31 -1.87 4.71
C PHE A 476 -11.55 -2.55 4.11
N LEU A 477 -12.32 -3.26 4.92
CA LEU A 477 -13.62 -3.79 4.51
C LEU A 477 -14.63 -2.66 4.26
N ASN A 478 -14.79 -1.74 5.22
CA ASN A 478 -15.88 -0.75 5.17
C ASN A 478 -15.63 0.41 4.20
N HIS A 479 -14.39 0.91 4.12
CA HIS A 479 -14.02 2.08 3.32
C HIS A 479 -13.02 1.75 2.21
N GLY A 480 -12.40 0.57 2.20
CA GLY A 480 -11.32 0.26 1.25
C GLY A 480 -11.74 0.28 -0.21
N ALA A 481 -12.97 -0.11 -0.53
CA ALA A 481 -13.52 0.01 -1.89
C ALA A 481 -13.56 1.47 -2.37
N LEU A 482 -14.21 2.35 -1.60
CA LEU A 482 -14.33 3.78 -1.90
C LEU A 482 -12.95 4.46 -1.91
N HIS A 483 -12.15 4.25 -0.86
CA HIS A 483 -10.84 4.89 -0.74
C HIS A 483 -9.88 4.51 -1.87
N VAL A 484 -9.91 3.26 -2.37
CA VAL A 484 -9.07 2.84 -3.51
C VAL A 484 -9.47 3.58 -4.80
N GLN A 485 -10.74 3.91 -5.00
CA GLN A 485 -11.18 4.75 -6.14
C GLN A 485 -10.81 6.24 -5.96
N LEU A 486 -10.48 6.68 -4.75
CA LEU A 486 -10.14 8.07 -4.43
C LEU A 486 -8.63 8.32 -4.24
N LEU A 487 -7.80 7.29 -4.40
CA LEU A 487 -6.36 7.36 -4.11
C LEU A 487 -5.60 8.39 -4.96
N ASP A 488 -6.05 8.63 -6.18
CA ASP A 488 -5.38 9.46 -7.18
C ASP A 488 -6.17 10.75 -7.53
N VAL A 489 -7.17 11.08 -6.71
CA VAL A 489 -7.87 12.37 -6.74
C VAL A 489 -6.90 13.50 -6.40
N ASP A 490 -6.92 14.60 -7.18
CA ASP A 490 -6.26 15.83 -6.76
C ASP A 490 -6.98 16.44 -5.55
N TYR A 491 -6.31 16.43 -4.40
CA TYR A 491 -6.80 17.03 -3.17
C TYR A 491 -6.55 18.55 -3.07
N SER A 492 -6.19 19.24 -4.17
CA SER A 492 -6.12 20.70 -4.20
C SER A 492 -7.47 21.32 -3.81
N LYS A 493 -7.41 22.50 -3.18
CA LYS A 493 -8.60 23.23 -2.74
C LYS A 493 -9.58 23.46 -3.91
N LYS A 494 -9.06 23.76 -5.10
CA LYS A 494 -9.85 23.99 -6.31
C LYS A 494 -10.61 22.74 -6.73
N ASN A 495 -9.93 21.58 -6.81
CA ASN A 495 -10.57 20.34 -7.23
C ASN A 495 -11.55 19.80 -6.18
N VAL A 496 -11.21 19.85 -4.89
CA VAL A 496 -12.12 19.45 -3.81
C VAL A 496 -13.41 20.30 -3.82
N SER A 497 -13.32 21.62 -4.00
CA SER A 497 -14.51 22.46 -4.14
C SER A 497 -15.35 22.09 -5.37
N LYS A 498 -14.71 21.78 -6.51
CA LYS A 498 -15.40 21.34 -7.74
C LYS A 498 -16.19 20.04 -7.50
N VAL A 499 -15.57 19.04 -6.87
CA VAL A 499 -16.20 17.75 -6.51
C VAL A 499 -17.40 17.98 -5.58
N LEU A 500 -17.23 18.80 -4.53
CA LEU A 500 -18.29 19.03 -3.55
C LEU A 500 -19.51 19.75 -4.15
N LEU A 501 -19.28 20.73 -5.03
CA LEU A 501 -20.34 21.49 -5.72
C LEU A 501 -21.06 20.67 -6.79
N ALA A 502 -20.37 19.73 -7.45
CA ALA A 502 -20.98 18.85 -8.45
C ALA A 502 -21.99 17.84 -7.87
N CYS A 503 -22.03 17.66 -6.55
CA CYS A 503 -22.78 16.58 -5.88
C CYS A 503 -23.80 17.07 -4.83
N GLU A 504 -24.42 18.26 -5.00
CA GLU A 504 -25.39 18.81 -4.03
C GLU A 504 -26.80 18.15 -4.04
N THR A 505 -27.07 17.22 -4.96
CA THR A 505 -28.40 16.59 -5.19
C THR A 505 -28.78 15.53 -4.12
N PRO A 506 -30.07 15.23 -3.85
CA PRO A 506 -30.54 14.55 -2.61
C PRO A 506 -30.12 13.10 -2.32
N LEU A 507 -29.29 12.46 -3.13
CA LEU A 507 -28.96 11.02 -3.04
C LEU A 507 -28.24 10.60 -1.74
N ILE A 508 -27.53 11.53 -1.09
CA ILE A 508 -26.62 11.25 0.04
C ILE A 508 -27.35 10.88 1.34
N GLU A 509 -28.60 11.29 1.55
CA GLU A 509 -29.27 11.07 2.84
C GLU A 509 -29.75 9.63 3.06
N SER A 510 -30.01 8.87 1.99
CA SER A 510 -30.58 7.50 2.09
C SER A 510 -29.59 6.44 2.60
N GLN A 511 -28.28 6.57 2.30
CA GLN A 511 -27.29 5.52 2.56
C GLN A 511 -26.62 5.63 3.94
N ARG A 512 -26.82 6.75 4.65
CA ARG A 512 -26.04 7.16 5.83
C ARG A 512 -26.23 6.28 7.09
N ARG A 513 -27.32 5.50 7.18
CA ARG A 513 -27.73 4.80 8.42
C ARG A 513 -27.09 3.42 8.65
N LYS A 514 -26.47 2.78 7.65
CA LYS A 514 -26.06 1.36 7.75
C LYS A 514 -24.67 1.05 8.35
N PHE A 515 -23.84 2.05 8.69
CA PHE A 515 -22.40 1.84 9.01
C PHE A 515 -21.89 2.45 10.32
N HIS A 516 -22.74 2.64 11.34
CA HIS A 516 -22.41 3.46 12.52
C HIS A 516 -22.07 2.72 13.84
N ALA A 517 -21.72 1.44 13.79
CA ALA A 517 -21.34 0.66 14.98
C ALA A 517 -19.82 0.67 15.28
N GLN A 518 -19.46 1.41 16.34
CA GLN A 518 -18.34 1.19 17.28
C GLN A 518 -16.87 1.54 16.88
N TYR A 519 -16.19 2.17 17.83
CA TYR A 519 -14.77 2.58 17.88
C TYR A 519 -13.98 1.56 18.78
N ALA A 520 -12.65 1.55 19.05
CA ALA A 520 -11.67 2.63 19.15
C ALA A 520 -10.18 2.14 19.30
N MET A 521 -9.19 3.06 19.11
CA MET A 521 -7.81 3.13 19.71
C MET A 521 -6.73 2.04 19.39
N VAL A 522 -5.38 2.22 19.46
CA VAL A 522 -4.41 3.38 19.43
C VAL A 522 -2.93 2.93 19.17
N ARG A 523 -2.15 3.66 18.32
CA ARG A 523 -0.64 3.89 18.23
C ARG A 523 0.38 2.69 18.31
N ARG A 524 1.67 2.72 17.90
CA ARG A 524 2.60 3.48 16.98
C ARG A 524 3.90 2.63 16.81
N THR A 525 4.80 2.92 15.83
CA THR A 525 6.23 2.43 15.84
C THR A 525 7.13 3.20 14.85
N TRP A 526 8.43 3.38 15.19
CA TRP A 526 9.49 4.02 14.36
C TRP A 526 10.76 3.13 14.28
N LYS A 527 11.58 3.26 13.22
CA LYS A 527 12.97 2.72 13.12
C LYS A 527 13.87 3.44 12.08
N ILE A 528 15.18 3.49 12.37
CA ILE A 528 16.34 4.18 11.73
C ILE A 528 17.61 3.31 12.05
N ARG A 529 18.75 3.24 11.33
CA ARG A 529 19.26 3.67 9.99
C ARG A 529 20.35 2.63 9.53
N GLU A 530 21.20 2.95 8.54
CA GLU A 530 22.49 2.30 8.23
C GLU A 530 23.65 3.31 8.41
N VAL A 531 24.64 3.04 9.27
CA VAL A 531 25.93 3.80 9.43
C VAL A 531 26.97 2.88 10.09
N ASP A 532 28.28 3.10 9.85
CA ASP A 532 29.36 2.59 10.71
C ASP A 532 29.15 3.04 12.17
N THR A 533 29.42 2.15 13.10
CA THR A 533 29.13 2.31 14.52
C THR A 533 30.32 2.86 15.33
N GLY A 534 31.55 2.69 14.84
CA GLY A 534 32.77 2.92 15.62
C GLY A 534 33.00 1.96 16.80
N ASN A 535 32.13 0.96 17.02
CA ASN A 535 32.15 0.12 18.22
C ASN A 535 33.43 -0.71 18.39
N ILE A 536 33.94 -1.31 17.31
CA ILE A 536 35.17 -2.11 17.33
C ILE A 536 36.38 -1.23 17.71
N ALA A 537 36.44 0.00 17.19
CA ALA A 537 37.47 0.96 17.56
C ALA A 537 37.36 1.38 19.04
N GLN A 538 36.15 1.64 19.53
CA GLN A 538 35.92 1.95 20.94
C GLN A 538 36.31 0.77 21.86
N PHE A 539 36.02 -0.48 21.46
CA PHE A 539 36.44 -1.66 22.23
C PHE A 539 37.97 -1.78 22.30
N LYS A 540 38.67 -1.52 21.18
CA LYS A 540 40.14 -1.47 21.15
C LYS A 540 40.69 -0.41 22.11
N VAL A 541 40.14 0.80 22.10
CA VAL A 541 40.53 1.87 23.04
C VAL A 541 40.32 1.42 24.50
N ASN A 542 39.18 0.81 24.81
CA ASN A 542 38.88 0.32 26.15
C ASN A 542 39.85 -0.80 26.60
N ILE A 543 40.31 -1.66 25.67
CA ILE A 543 41.33 -2.69 25.94
C ILE A 543 42.70 -2.06 26.20
N MET A 544 43.15 -1.13 25.36
CA MET A 544 44.47 -0.51 25.51
C MET A 544 44.60 0.29 26.81
N GLN A 545 43.48 0.81 27.35
CA GLN A 545 43.42 1.43 28.68
C GLN A 545 43.60 0.43 29.85
N LEU A 546 43.48 -0.88 29.62
CA LEU A 546 43.78 -1.94 30.59
C LEU A 546 45.23 -2.44 30.50
N GLU A 547 45.90 -2.24 29.36
CA GLU A 547 47.31 -2.62 29.15
C GLU A 547 48.30 -1.57 29.72
N GLY A 548 47.80 -0.38 30.10
CA GLY A 548 48.56 0.73 30.68
C GLY A 548 48.50 0.84 32.20
N PHE A 549 48.23 -0.26 32.92
CA PHE A 549 48.15 -0.36 34.39
C PHE A 549 48.98 -1.53 34.91
#